data_AF-L9VZP2-F1
#
_entry.id   AF-L9VZP2-F1
#
_cell.length_a   1.000
_cell.length_b   1.000
_cell.length_c   1.000
_cell.angle_alpha   90.00
_cell.angle_beta   90.00
_cell.angle_gamma   90.00
#
_symmetry.space_group_name_H-M   'P 1'
#
loop_
_entity.id
_entity.type
_entity.pdbx_description
1 polymer ?
#
loop_
_entity_poly.entity_id
_entity_poly.type
_entity_poly.pdbx_seq_one_letter_code
_entity_poly.pdbx_strand_id
1 'polypeptide(L)'
;MIDVTEHDFHPSRRIARATPDSPGGELAARIRTLAAESVPARDRSLPAALCTVAAEVGFEDANGTDSANATAFADVLEPVVTTVTLLEGYVSLRLTLVDDAEALADWSMPTVDRDDAILASDFLHASAYATVAETPVSDRRRLELYRLLLEGSTTLTRQYLARSDADELVAPNERVDTAERTDPAVCADTDETVDGRFEAPATLAETAAAIGSTAVDASAETRTALRQYSHAMMTALATQSSATSDDDPQASAARVLFDPTCQHAVVTDAELAYATPAVERSLERARTALEALADDAAGTDVSSPLGRLERATRVPFHRE
;
A
#
# COMPACT_ATOMS: atom_id res chain seq x y z
N MET A 1 12.41 -25.87 32.22
CA MET A 1 12.40 -24.40 32.34
C MET A 1 13.11 -23.91 31.09
N ILE A 2 12.36 -23.72 30.01
CA ILE A 2 12.89 -23.32 28.71
C ILE A 2 12.68 -21.82 28.63
N ASP A 3 13.80 -21.11 28.58
CA ASP A 3 13.88 -19.67 28.43
C ASP A 3 13.61 -19.35 26.95
N VAL A 4 12.46 -18.75 26.67
CA VAL A 4 12.05 -18.31 25.33
C VAL A 4 12.52 -16.87 25.20
N THR A 5 13.68 -16.68 24.58
CA THR A 5 14.16 -15.35 24.22
C THR A 5 13.29 -14.79 23.10
N GLU A 6 12.54 -13.74 23.41
CA GLU A 6 11.86 -12.84 22.47
C GLU A 6 12.82 -12.47 21.32
N HIS A 7 12.40 -12.77 20.10
CA HIS A 7 13.02 -12.23 18.89
C HIS A 7 12.38 -10.87 18.61
N ASP A 8 13.02 -9.81 19.11
CA ASP A 8 12.73 -8.44 18.72
C ASP A 8 12.93 -8.27 17.20
N PHE A 9 11.81 -8.19 16.49
CA PHE A 9 11.74 -7.87 15.07
C PHE A 9 11.96 -6.35 14.90
N HIS A 10 13.21 -5.94 14.70
CA HIS A 10 13.55 -4.56 14.36
C HIS A 10 13.72 -4.40 12.83
N PRO A 11 12.76 -3.79 12.11
CA PRO A 11 12.91 -3.47 10.69
C PRO A 11 14.10 -2.51 10.42
N SER A 12 14.52 -1.74 11.43
CA SER A 12 15.64 -0.79 11.35
C SER A 12 17.03 -1.44 11.17
N ARG A 13 17.17 -2.77 11.35
CA ARG A 13 18.50 -3.44 11.30
C ARG A 13 18.94 -3.87 9.90
N ARG A 14 18.07 -3.90 8.89
CA ARG A 14 18.45 -4.37 7.53
C ARG A 14 18.85 -3.27 6.55
N ILE A 15 18.45 -2.02 6.75
CA ILE A 15 18.95 -0.87 5.98
C ILE A 15 20.47 -0.70 6.18
N ALA A 16 21.03 -1.26 7.25
CA ALA A 16 22.44 -1.17 7.63
C ALA A 16 23.35 -2.31 7.14
N ARG A 17 22.89 -3.20 6.23
CA ARG A 17 23.76 -4.22 5.62
C ARG A 17 24.17 -3.90 4.17
N ALA A 18 24.31 -2.62 3.85
CA ALA A 18 25.38 -2.22 2.93
C ALA A 18 26.71 -2.54 3.63
N THR A 19 27.51 -3.42 3.03
CA THR A 19 28.85 -3.75 3.51
C THR A 19 29.69 -2.46 3.66
N PRO A 20 30.36 -2.24 4.80
CA PRO A 20 31.09 -0.99 5.09
C PRO A 20 32.37 -0.77 4.25
N ASP A 21 32.65 -1.62 3.26
CA ASP A 21 33.88 -1.58 2.45
C ASP A 21 33.65 -1.21 0.97
N SER A 22 32.47 -0.72 0.59
CA SER A 22 32.25 -0.21 -0.77
C SER A 22 32.64 1.28 -0.85
N PRO A 23 33.67 1.67 -1.62
CA PRO A 23 34.22 3.03 -1.64
C PRO A 23 33.38 3.94 -2.53
N GLY A 24 32.15 4.21 -2.11
CA GLY A 24 31.18 5.03 -2.83
C GLY A 24 30.30 5.82 -1.87
N GLY A 25 30.87 6.85 -1.25
CA GLY A 25 30.18 7.95 -0.56
C GLY A 25 29.08 7.54 0.41
N GLU A 26 29.42 7.29 1.68
CA GLU A 26 28.42 7.15 2.72
C GLU A 26 27.49 8.38 2.76
N LEU A 27 26.20 8.14 2.56
CA LEU A 27 25.16 9.17 2.68
C LEU A 27 25.30 9.86 4.05
N ALA A 28 25.22 11.20 4.06
CA ALA A 28 25.36 11.98 5.28
C ALA A 28 24.39 11.45 6.36
N ALA A 29 24.85 11.36 7.61
CA ALA A 29 24.09 10.72 8.70
C ALA A 29 22.66 11.27 8.83
N ARG A 30 22.49 12.58 8.64
CA ARG A 30 21.18 13.25 8.65
C ARG A 30 20.22 12.72 7.57
N ILE A 31 20.70 12.52 6.34
CA ILE A 31 19.90 12.04 5.21
C ILE A 31 19.54 10.57 5.44
N ARG A 32 20.45 9.77 6.04
CA ARG A 32 20.16 8.39 6.44
C ARG A 32 19.08 8.31 7.50
N THR A 33 19.14 9.17 8.52
CA THR A 33 18.11 9.26 9.57
C THR A 33 16.76 9.63 8.95
N LEU A 34 16.74 10.68 8.12
CA LEU A 34 15.51 11.11 7.43
C LEU A 34 14.92 9.98 6.59
N ALA A 35 15.73 9.33 5.74
CA ALA A 35 15.27 8.21 4.92
C ALA A 35 14.72 7.06 5.77
N ALA A 36 15.35 6.74 6.90
CA ALA A 36 14.89 5.67 7.80
C ALA A 36 13.57 6.02 8.51
N GLU A 37 13.39 7.28 8.90
CA GLU A 37 12.17 7.78 9.54
C GLU A 37 10.99 7.86 8.57
N SER A 38 11.25 8.11 7.28
CA SER A 38 10.22 8.15 6.23
C SER A 38 9.69 6.77 5.83
N VAL A 39 10.37 5.68 6.20
CA VAL A 39 9.92 4.32 5.88
C VAL A 39 8.96 3.84 6.98
N PRO A 40 7.69 3.57 6.65
CA PRO A 40 6.73 3.10 7.65
C PRO A 40 7.08 1.69 8.12
N ALA A 41 6.66 1.36 9.34
CA ALA A 41 6.70 -0.01 9.82
C ALA A 41 5.73 -0.87 8.98
N ARG A 42 6.11 -2.12 8.71
CA ARG A 42 5.35 -3.01 7.79
C ARG A 42 3.90 -3.23 8.21
N ASP A 43 3.65 -3.32 9.51
CA ASP A 43 2.32 -3.49 10.11
C ASP A 43 1.43 -2.24 9.98
N ARG A 44 2.01 -1.11 9.56
CA ARG A 44 1.31 0.16 9.31
C ARG A 44 1.31 0.55 7.82
N SER A 45 2.01 -0.20 6.97
CA SER A 45 2.08 0.04 5.54
C SER A 45 0.99 -0.75 4.82
N LEU A 46 -0.06 -0.06 4.40
CA LEU A 46 -1.11 -0.67 3.59
C LEU A 46 -0.57 -1.18 2.24
N PRO A 47 0.30 -0.46 1.51
CA PRO A 47 0.93 -1.00 0.30
C PRO A 47 1.72 -2.29 0.55
N ALA A 48 2.49 -2.37 1.65
CA ALA A 48 3.22 -3.60 2.00
C ALA A 48 2.28 -4.77 2.33
N ALA A 49 1.18 -4.49 3.04
CA ALA A 49 0.17 -5.50 3.34
C ALA A 49 -0.51 -6.01 2.07
N LEU A 50 -0.89 -5.12 1.14
CA LEU A 50 -1.45 -5.49 -0.16
C LEU A 50 -0.46 -6.25 -1.04
N CYS A 51 0.83 -5.87 -1.01
CA CYS A 51 1.90 -6.62 -1.65
C CYS A 51 1.99 -8.05 -1.13
N THR A 52 1.93 -8.20 0.21
CA THR A 52 1.97 -9.49 0.88
C THR A 52 0.78 -10.36 0.50
N VAL A 53 -0.44 -9.83 0.59
CA VAL A 53 -1.67 -10.53 0.20
C VAL A 53 -1.63 -10.92 -1.27
N ALA A 54 -1.16 -10.03 -2.15
CA ALA A 54 -1.04 -10.31 -3.57
C ALA A 54 -0.03 -11.44 -3.87
N ALA A 55 1.06 -11.51 -3.10
CA ALA A 55 2.02 -12.61 -3.18
C ALA A 55 1.44 -13.91 -2.63
N GLU A 56 0.70 -13.89 -1.52
CA GLU A 56 0.02 -15.07 -0.96
C GLU A 56 -0.99 -15.65 -1.95
N VAL A 57 -1.93 -14.81 -2.44
CA VAL A 57 -2.94 -15.21 -3.44
C VAL A 57 -2.29 -15.71 -4.72
N GLY A 58 -1.27 -15.00 -5.19
CA GLY A 58 -0.53 -15.38 -6.40
C GLY A 58 0.24 -16.68 -6.26
N PHE A 59 0.76 -16.96 -5.08
CA PHE A 59 1.49 -18.18 -4.79
C PHE A 59 0.57 -19.39 -4.74
N GLU A 60 -0.62 -19.24 -4.14
CA GLU A 60 -1.69 -20.25 -4.16
C GLU A 60 -2.17 -20.53 -5.59
N ASP A 61 -2.37 -19.49 -6.40
CA ASP A 61 -2.73 -19.61 -7.83
C ASP A 61 -1.67 -20.39 -8.63
N ALA A 62 -0.38 -20.10 -8.40
CA ALA A 62 0.72 -20.69 -9.16
C ALA A 62 1.08 -22.12 -8.70
N ASN A 63 1.00 -22.42 -7.40
CA ASN A 63 1.54 -23.65 -6.82
C ASN A 63 0.49 -24.54 -6.10
N GLY A 64 -0.77 -24.10 -6.01
CA GLY A 64 -1.79 -24.77 -5.22
C GLY A 64 -1.46 -24.75 -3.72
N THR A 65 -1.95 -25.74 -2.96
CA THR A 65 -1.78 -25.83 -1.50
C THR A 65 -0.47 -26.51 -1.07
N ASP A 66 0.55 -26.52 -1.92
CA ASP A 66 1.78 -27.28 -1.69
C ASP A 66 2.69 -26.60 -0.64
N SER A 67 2.59 -27.06 0.60
CA SER A 67 3.28 -26.50 1.77
C SER A 67 4.80 -26.68 1.75
N ALA A 68 5.33 -27.52 0.85
CA ALA A 68 6.77 -27.75 0.72
C ALA A 68 7.57 -26.50 0.32
N ASN A 69 6.90 -25.50 -0.26
CA ASN A 69 7.51 -24.29 -0.81
C ASN A 69 7.39 -23.05 0.10
N ALA A 70 6.87 -23.20 1.33
CA ALA A 70 6.62 -22.07 2.23
C ALA A 70 7.89 -21.30 2.64
N THR A 71 9.03 -21.99 2.81
CA THR A 71 10.31 -21.35 3.13
C THR A 71 10.87 -20.55 1.96
N ALA A 72 10.80 -21.09 0.74
CA ALA A 72 11.19 -20.38 -0.47
C ALA A 72 10.30 -19.15 -0.74
N PHE A 73 9.02 -19.23 -0.40
CA PHE A 73 8.10 -18.10 -0.47
C PHE A 73 8.52 -16.96 0.48
N ALA A 74 8.82 -17.27 1.75
CA ALA A 74 9.27 -16.27 2.71
C ALA A 74 10.56 -15.55 2.27
N ASP A 75 11.51 -16.31 1.69
CA ASP A 75 12.77 -15.75 1.17
C ASP A 75 12.56 -14.81 -0.03
N VAL A 76 11.52 -15.03 -0.84
CA VAL A 76 11.12 -14.14 -1.95
C VAL A 76 10.34 -12.93 -1.45
N LEU A 77 9.42 -13.14 -0.52
CA LEU A 77 8.48 -12.12 -0.03
C LEU A 77 9.20 -10.99 0.72
N GLU A 78 10.19 -11.35 1.54
CA GLU A 78 10.89 -10.42 2.42
C GLU A 78 11.59 -9.25 1.65
N PRO A 79 12.41 -9.48 0.61
CA PRO A 79 12.94 -8.41 -0.25
C PRO A 79 11.84 -7.63 -1.00
N VAL A 80 10.78 -8.31 -1.44
CA VAL A 80 9.69 -7.72 -2.21
C VAL A 80 8.89 -6.72 -1.37
N VAL A 81 8.52 -7.09 -0.14
CA VAL A 81 7.87 -6.20 0.81
C VAL A 81 8.79 -5.03 1.19
N THR A 82 10.08 -5.30 1.38
CA THR A 82 11.07 -4.25 1.65
C THR A 82 11.14 -3.23 0.52
N THR A 83 11.14 -3.70 -0.74
CA THR A 83 11.09 -2.83 -1.94
C THR A 83 9.88 -1.88 -1.89
N VAL A 84 8.70 -2.40 -1.55
CA VAL A 84 7.47 -1.61 -1.46
C VAL A 84 7.53 -0.59 -0.33
N THR A 85 8.02 -0.96 0.86
CA THR A 85 8.15 0.00 1.97
C THR A 85 9.15 1.12 1.69
N LEU A 86 10.23 0.83 0.95
CA LEU A 86 11.19 1.85 0.51
C LEU A 86 10.54 2.78 -0.52
N LEU A 87 9.78 2.23 -1.47
CA LEU A 87 9.04 3.02 -2.45
C LEU A 87 7.99 3.91 -1.77
N GLU A 88 7.29 3.41 -0.77
CA GLU A 88 6.34 4.19 0.04
C GLU A 88 7.02 5.36 0.75
N GLY A 89 8.19 5.14 1.37
CA GLY A 89 8.95 6.23 1.97
C GLY A 89 9.40 7.29 0.96
N TYR A 90 9.80 6.86 -0.25
CA TYR A 90 10.07 7.77 -1.38
C TYR A 90 8.82 8.59 -1.75
N VAL A 91 7.66 7.93 -1.88
CA VAL A 91 6.39 8.58 -2.24
C VAL A 91 5.98 9.60 -1.20
N SER A 92 6.06 9.24 0.08
CA SER A 92 5.70 10.12 1.20
C SER A 92 6.55 11.38 1.21
N LEU A 93 7.88 11.26 1.10
CA LEU A 93 8.77 12.43 1.02
C LEU A 93 8.46 13.32 -0.19
N ARG A 94 8.19 12.74 -1.36
CA ARG A 94 7.88 13.50 -2.57
C ARG A 94 6.54 14.21 -2.49
N LEU A 95 5.53 13.59 -1.88
CA LEU A 95 4.24 14.23 -1.62
C LEU A 95 4.38 15.38 -0.63
N THR A 96 5.11 15.19 0.48
CA THR A 96 5.36 16.29 1.44
C THR A 96 6.07 17.47 0.79
N LEU A 97 7.05 17.21 -0.09
CA LEU A 97 7.74 18.26 -0.85
C LEU A 97 6.83 19.03 -1.81
N VAL A 98 5.74 18.42 -2.29
CA VAL A 98 4.76 19.04 -3.20
C VAL A 98 3.66 19.76 -2.44
N ASP A 99 3.11 19.14 -1.39
CA ASP A 99 1.91 19.62 -0.70
C ASP A 99 2.18 20.66 0.37
N ASP A 100 3.28 20.53 1.12
CA ASP A 100 3.52 21.37 2.27
C ASP A 100 5.01 21.39 2.63
N ALA A 101 5.75 22.24 1.92
CA ALA A 101 7.15 22.49 2.23
C ALA A 101 7.35 23.06 3.66
N GLU A 102 6.32 23.62 4.29
CA GLU A 102 6.36 24.08 5.69
C GLU A 102 6.09 22.93 6.68
N ALA A 103 5.29 21.90 6.35
CA ALA A 103 5.10 20.70 7.17
C ALA A 103 6.36 19.84 7.33
N LEU A 104 7.34 19.98 6.44
CA LEU A 104 8.68 19.42 6.61
C LEU A 104 9.37 19.91 7.90
N ALA A 105 8.94 21.05 8.46
CA ALA A 105 9.43 21.57 9.74
C ALA A 105 8.69 20.98 10.97
N ASP A 106 7.51 20.36 10.78
CA ASP A 106 6.67 19.77 11.85
C ASP A 106 6.95 18.27 12.07
N TRP A 107 7.56 17.60 11.08
CA TRP A 107 8.38 16.43 11.36
C TRP A 107 9.37 16.85 12.45
N SER A 108 9.52 16.08 13.53
CA SER A 108 10.17 16.48 14.79
C SER A 108 11.68 16.82 14.72
N MET A 109 12.14 17.22 13.53
CA MET A 109 13.46 17.64 13.11
C MET A 109 13.36 19.07 12.53
N PRO A 110 13.54 20.13 13.36
CA PRO A 110 13.30 21.53 13.01
C PRO A 110 14.24 22.13 11.93
N THR A 111 14.93 21.31 11.14
CA THR A 111 16.01 21.71 10.23
C THR A 111 16.10 20.84 8.97
N VAL A 112 15.05 20.10 8.60
CA VAL A 112 15.09 19.32 7.35
C VAL A 112 15.05 20.27 6.16
N ASP A 113 16.18 20.39 5.47
CA ASP A 113 16.30 21.15 4.22
C ASP A 113 15.57 20.40 3.09
N ARG A 114 15.01 21.14 2.14
CA ARG A 114 14.41 20.60 0.92
C ARG A 114 15.38 19.68 0.19
N ASP A 115 16.65 20.06 0.13
CA ASP A 115 17.70 19.27 -0.51
C ASP A 115 17.97 17.94 0.21
N ASP A 116 17.86 17.90 1.54
CA ASP A 116 18.01 16.67 2.32
C ASP A 116 16.85 15.70 2.04
N ALA A 117 15.62 16.20 1.97
CA ALA A 117 14.44 15.40 1.63
C ALA A 117 14.51 14.86 0.20
N ILE A 118 14.99 15.65 -0.76
CA ILE A 118 15.24 15.19 -2.14
C ILE A 118 16.25 14.05 -2.14
N LEU A 119 17.42 14.24 -1.50
CA LEU A 119 18.47 13.21 -1.45
C LEU A 119 18.02 11.96 -0.70
N ALA A 120 17.26 12.08 0.39
CA ALA A 120 16.69 10.95 1.11
C ALA A 120 15.71 10.17 0.24
N SER A 121 14.82 10.86 -0.48
CA SER A 121 13.87 10.22 -1.39
C SER A 121 14.58 9.49 -2.54
N ASP A 122 15.62 10.08 -3.13
CA ASP A 122 16.39 9.44 -4.21
C ASP A 122 17.16 8.22 -3.70
N PHE A 123 17.69 8.29 -2.48
CA PHE A 123 18.31 7.15 -1.82
C PHE A 123 17.31 6.01 -1.60
N LEU A 124 16.09 6.30 -1.13
CA LEU A 124 15.04 5.30 -0.94
C LEU A 124 14.62 4.65 -2.26
N HIS A 125 14.42 5.46 -3.30
CA HIS A 125 14.07 4.98 -4.63
C HIS A 125 15.17 4.07 -5.20
N ALA A 126 16.45 4.49 -5.13
CA ALA A 126 17.58 3.67 -5.57
C ALA A 126 17.71 2.37 -4.74
N SER A 127 17.46 2.44 -3.43
CA SER A 127 17.48 1.28 -2.54
C SER A 127 16.38 0.28 -2.88
N ALA A 128 15.21 0.73 -3.36
CA ALA A 128 14.15 -0.15 -3.83
C ALA A 128 14.64 -0.99 -5.04
N TYR A 129 15.32 -0.40 -6.02
CA TYR A 129 15.94 -1.15 -7.12
C TYR A 129 17.01 -2.12 -6.64
N ALA A 130 17.87 -1.70 -5.70
CA ALA A 130 18.90 -2.58 -5.14
C ALA A 130 18.28 -3.80 -4.45
N THR A 131 17.17 -3.61 -3.74
CA THR A 131 16.45 -4.71 -3.07
C THR A 131 15.86 -5.70 -4.08
N VAL A 132 15.33 -5.23 -5.22
CA VAL A 132 14.87 -6.11 -6.31
C VAL A 132 16.02 -6.97 -6.87
N ALA A 133 17.24 -6.43 -6.91
CA ALA A 133 18.41 -7.18 -7.36
C ALA A 133 18.71 -8.39 -6.46
N GLU A 134 18.45 -8.24 -5.16
CA GLU A 134 18.71 -9.25 -4.12
C GLU A 134 17.59 -10.30 -4.02
N THR A 135 16.43 -10.05 -4.63
CA THR A 135 15.31 -11.00 -4.61
C THR A 135 15.69 -12.34 -5.27
N PRO A 136 15.50 -13.49 -4.59
CA PRO A 136 15.88 -14.82 -5.08
C PRO A 136 14.86 -15.36 -6.11
N VAL A 137 14.73 -14.67 -7.24
CA VAL A 137 13.87 -15.03 -8.37
C VAL A 137 14.68 -15.24 -9.64
N SER A 138 14.06 -15.82 -10.68
CA SER A 138 14.68 -15.95 -12.00
C SER A 138 14.99 -14.57 -12.60
N ASP A 139 16.02 -14.49 -13.46
CA ASP A 139 16.40 -13.23 -14.11
C ASP A 139 15.26 -12.63 -14.93
N ARG A 140 14.44 -13.48 -15.57
CA ARG A 140 13.23 -13.05 -16.27
C ARG A 140 12.29 -12.32 -15.31
N ARG A 141 11.99 -12.92 -14.16
CA ARG A 141 11.08 -12.35 -13.16
C ARG A 141 11.66 -11.08 -12.54
N ARG A 142 12.97 -11.04 -12.27
CA ARG A 142 13.67 -9.84 -11.82
C ARG A 142 13.52 -8.68 -12.81
N LEU A 143 13.65 -8.94 -14.11
CA LEU A 143 13.42 -7.93 -15.15
C LEU A 143 11.96 -7.44 -15.17
N GLU A 144 10.99 -8.31 -14.94
CA GLU A 144 9.58 -7.93 -14.83
C GLU A 144 9.34 -7.04 -13.60
N LEU A 145 9.93 -7.36 -12.44
CA LEU A 145 9.88 -6.52 -11.24
C LEU A 145 10.49 -5.13 -11.48
N TYR A 146 11.63 -5.04 -12.17
CA TYR A 146 12.22 -3.75 -12.52
C TYR A 146 11.33 -2.91 -13.43
N ARG A 147 10.64 -3.54 -14.39
CA ARG A 147 9.70 -2.83 -15.27
C ARG A 147 8.51 -2.28 -14.49
N LEU A 148 7.96 -3.06 -13.56
CA LEU A 148 6.87 -2.61 -12.70
C LEU A 148 7.29 -1.45 -11.80
N LEU A 149 8.48 -1.52 -11.20
CA LEU A 149 9.01 -0.44 -10.38
C LEU A 149 9.23 0.83 -11.21
N LEU A 150 9.79 0.70 -12.42
CA LEU A 150 9.99 1.82 -13.34
C LEU A 150 8.67 2.45 -13.80
N GLU A 151 7.69 1.63 -14.18
CA GLU A 151 6.37 2.06 -14.61
C GLU A 151 5.63 2.79 -13.50
N GLY A 152 5.56 2.18 -12.30
CA GLY A 152 4.94 2.78 -11.12
C GLY A 152 5.58 4.10 -10.74
N SER A 153 6.92 4.15 -10.64
CA SER A 153 7.65 5.38 -10.33
C SER A 153 7.45 6.47 -11.38
N THR A 154 7.41 6.11 -12.67
CA THR A 154 7.16 7.09 -13.75
C THR A 154 5.75 7.69 -13.64
N THR A 155 4.75 6.86 -13.35
CA THR A 155 3.37 7.32 -13.16
C THR A 155 3.26 8.24 -11.94
N LEU A 156 3.87 7.85 -10.81
CA LEU A 156 3.93 8.66 -9.60
C LEU A 156 4.59 10.02 -9.86
N THR A 157 5.73 10.05 -10.57
CA THR A 157 6.39 11.31 -10.94
C THR A 157 5.50 12.21 -11.80
N ARG A 158 4.74 11.66 -12.75
CA ARG A 158 3.79 12.45 -13.55
C ARG A 158 2.67 13.04 -12.69
N GLN A 159 2.16 12.27 -11.73
CA GLN A 159 1.15 12.74 -10.78
C GLN A 159 1.68 13.86 -9.89
N TYR A 160 2.94 13.77 -9.41
CA TYR A 160 3.57 14.86 -8.65
C TYR A 160 3.68 16.13 -9.48
N LEU A 161 4.11 16.03 -10.74
CA LEU A 161 4.21 17.19 -11.63
C LEU A 161 2.83 17.82 -11.90
N ALA A 162 1.83 17.01 -12.25
CA ALA A 162 0.47 17.49 -12.48
C ALA A 162 -0.12 18.19 -11.25
N ARG A 163 0.21 17.69 -10.05
CA ARG A 163 -0.22 18.26 -8.77
C ARG A 163 0.49 19.57 -8.45
N SER A 164 1.80 19.68 -8.72
CA SER A 164 2.53 20.94 -8.60
C SER A 164 1.99 22.02 -9.54
N ASP A 165 1.70 21.67 -10.80
CA ASP A 165 1.14 22.61 -11.79
C ASP A 165 -0.26 23.10 -11.38
N ALA A 166 -1.07 22.24 -10.76
CA ALA A 166 -2.40 22.60 -10.28
C ALA A 166 -2.37 23.61 -9.12
N ASP A 167 -1.40 23.52 -8.21
CA ASP A 167 -1.24 24.45 -7.09
C ASP A 167 -0.79 25.86 -7.57
N GLU A 168 0.10 25.92 -8.57
CA GLU A 168 0.50 27.19 -9.19
C GLU A 168 -0.66 27.94 -9.87
N LEU A 169 -1.66 27.21 -10.37
CA LEU A 169 -2.85 27.79 -11.01
C LEU A 169 -3.92 28.28 -10.03
N VAL A 170 -3.85 27.88 -8.74
CA VAL A 170 -4.85 28.21 -7.70
C VAL A 170 -4.42 29.40 -6.82
N ALA A 171 -3.17 29.86 -6.89
CA ALA A 171 -2.70 31.07 -6.22
C ALA A 171 -3.45 32.35 -6.70
N PRO A 172 -3.71 33.33 -5.81
CA PRO A 172 -4.92 34.14 -5.86
C PRO A 172 -4.87 35.21 -6.95
N ASN A 173 -5.80 35.13 -7.90
CA ASN A 173 -6.17 36.30 -8.69
C ASN A 173 -6.62 37.42 -7.72
N GLU A 174 -5.93 38.54 -7.83
CA GLU A 174 -6.18 39.78 -7.13
C GLU A 174 -7.68 40.11 -7.11
N ARG A 175 -8.13 40.61 -5.95
CA ARG A 175 -9.40 41.32 -5.80
C ARG A 175 -9.52 42.39 -6.89
N VAL A 176 -10.27 42.09 -7.95
CA VAL A 176 -10.84 43.10 -8.83
C VAL A 176 -12.34 43.04 -8.67
N ASP A 177 -12.84 43.95 -7.84
CA ASP A 177 -14.25 44.34 -7.83
C ASP A 177 -14.61 44.85 -9.23
N THR A 178 -15.24 44.02 -10.05
CA THR A 178 -16.07 44.50 -11.15
C THR A 178 -17.32 43.66 -11.25
N ALA A 179 -18.39 44.23 -10.73
CA ALA A 179 -19.74 43.84 -11.07
C ALA A 179 -19.94 44.03 -12.58
N GLU A 180 -19.97 42.95 -13.35
CA GLU A 180 -20.82 42.92 -14.53
C GLU A 180 -21.29 41.51 -14.87
N ARG A 181 -22.59 41.46 -15.08
CA ARG A 181 -23.48 40.33 -15.32
C ARG A 181 -23.23 39.79 -16.73
N THR A 182 -22.99 38.49 -16.90
CA THR A 182 -23.10 37.82 -18.20
C THR A 182 -23.55 36.36 -18.02
N ASP A 183 -24.40 35.92 -18.94
CA ASP A 183 -25.36 34.81 -18.86
C ASP A 183 -24.79 33.38 -18.67
N PRO A 184 -25.56 32.43 -18.11
CA PRO A 184 -25.13 31.06 -17.87
C PRO A 184 -25.47 30.17 -19.07
N ALA A 185 -24.51 29.93 -19.95
CA ALA A 185 -24.60 28.87 -20.96
C ALA A 185 -23.22 28.45 -21.44
N VAL A 186 -22.46 27.78 -20.58
CA VAL A 186 -21.33 26.94 -21.00
C VAL A 186 -21.46 25.64 -20.24
N CYS A 187 -21.46 24.54 -20.99
CA CYS A 187 -21.59 23.18 -20.50
C CYS A 187 -20.61 22.95 -19.36
N ALA A 188 -21.14 22.77 -18.16
CA ALA A 188 -20.43 22.04 -17.12
C ALA A 188 -20.31 20.61 -17.63
N ASP A 189 -19.20 20.31 -18.30
CA ASP A 189 -18.62 18.99 -18.20
C ASP A 189 -18.48 18.76 -16.70
N THR A 190 -19.31 17.86 -16.17
CA THR A 190 -19.05 17.18 -14.92
C THR A 190 -17.84 16.29 -15.17
N ASP A 191 -16.67 16.92 -15.33
CA ASP A 191 -15.41 16.26 -15.06
C ASP A 191 -15.48 16.01 -13.55
N GLU A 192 -15.82 14.78 -13.18
CA GLU A 192 -15.50 14.28 -11.85
C GLU A 192 -14.02 14.58 -11.67
N THR A 193 -13.71 15.69 -11.03
CA THR A 193 -12.38 15.97 -10.53
C THR A 193 -12.15 14.90 -9.48
N VAL A 194 -11.72 13.72 -9.94
CA VAL A 194 -11.10 12.71 -9.10
C VAL A 194 -10.04 13.48 -8.35
N ASP A 195 -10.25 13.65 -7.04
CA ASP A 195 -9.35 14.41 -6.21
C ASP A 195 -7.95 13.80 -6.36
N GLY A 196 -7.10 14.46 -7.14
CA GLY A 196 -5.76 14.00 -7.50
C GLY A 196 -4.88 13.78 -6.27
N ARG A 197 -5.35 14.25 -5.10
CA ARG A 197 -4.80 13.94 -3.78
C ARG A 197 -4.65 12.45 -3.51
N PHE A 198 -5.58 11.63 -4.00
CA PHE A 198 -5.63 10.18 -3.70
C PHE A 198 -5.00 9.29 -4.78
N GLU A 199 -4.60 9.86 -5.92
CA GLU A 199 -4.11 9.10 -7.07
C GLU A 199 -2.73 8.47 -6.84
N ALA A 200 -1.83 9.17 -6.16
CA ALA A 200 -0.49 8.67 -5.86
C ALA A 200 -0.50 7.50 -4.86
N PRO A 201 -1.22 7.55 -3.72
CA PRO A 201 -1.40 6.38 -2.86
C PRO A 201 -2.00 5.18 -3.61
N ALA A 202 -3.02 5.40 -4.43
CA ALA A 202 -3.67 4.33 -5.18
C ALA A 202 -2.73 3.67 -6.21
N THR A 203 -1.94 4.48 -6.91
CA THR A 203 -0.90 4.02 -7.84
C THR A 203 0.19 3.21 -7.12
N LEU A 204 0.58 3.64 -5.92
CA LEU A 204 1.53 2.90 -5.09
C LEU A 204 0.96 1.54 -4.66
N ALA A 205 -0.30 1.50 -4.22
CA ALA A 205 -0.98 0.25 -3.84
C ALA A 205 -1.12 -0.71 -5.03
N GLU A 206 -1.49 -0.20 -6.20
CA GLU A 206 -1.53 -0.98 -7.44
C GLU A 206 -0.16 -1.57 -7.79
N THR A 207 0.89 -0.74 -7.74
CA THR A 207 2.26 -1.15 -8.02
C THR A 207 2.73 -2.21 -7.03
N ALA A 208 2.43 -2.04 -5.74
CA ALA A 208 2.77 -2.98 -4.69
C ALA A 208 2.14 -4.36 -4.92
N ALA A 209 0.85 -4.40 -5.28
CA ALA A 209 0.16 -5.64 -5.61
C ALA A 209 0.73 -6.30 -6.88
N ALA A 210 1.08 -5.51 -7.90
CA ALA A 210 1.72 -6.00 -9.11
C ALA A 210 3.08 -6.64 -8.81
N ILE A 211 3.91 -6.01 -7.98
CA ILE A 211 5.22 -6.52 -7.57
C ILE A 211 5.05 -7.84 -6.79
N GLY A 212 4.16 -7.87 -5.79
CA GLY A 212 3.94 -9.05 -4.94
C GLY A 212 3.49 -10.27 -5.75
N SER A 213 2.45 -10.11 -6.56
CA SER A 213 1.91 -11.18 -7.41
C SER A 213 2.88 -11.61 -8.53
N THR A 214 3.68 -10.68 -9.08
CA THR A 214 4.71 -11.02 -10.08
C THR A 214 5.87 -11.79 -9.48
N ALA A 215 6.28 -11.47 -8.23
CA ALA A 215 7.39 -12.15 -7.56
C ALA A 215 7.17 -13.67 -7.39
N VAL A 216 5.92 -14.10 -7.35
CA VAL A 216 5.51 -15.50 -7.19
C VAL A 216 5.00 -16.17 -8.46
N ASP A 217 5.09 -15.49 -9.61
CA ASP A 217 4.61 -15.98 -10.92
C ASP A 217 3.09 -16.16 -11.04
N ALA A 218 2.31 -15.32 -10.36
CA ALA A 218 0.85 -15.38 -10.48
C ALA A 218 0.39 -15.24 -11.94
N SER A 219 -0.73 -15.86 -12.26
CA SER A 219 -1.32 -15.77 -13.60
C SER A 219 -1.61 -14.30 -13.97
N ALA A 220 -1.66 -13.99 -15.27
CA ALA A 220 -1.93 -12.63 -15.74
C ALA A 220 -3.29 -12.10 -15.25
N GLU A 221 -4.28 -12.99 -15.12
CA GLU A 221 -5.60 -12.69 -14.58
C GLU A 221 -5.52 -12.30 -13.11
N THR A 222 -4.92 -13.13 -12.26
CA THR A 222 -4.69 -12.86 -10.83
C THR A 222 -3.93 -11.54 -10.62
N ARG A 223 -2.86 -11.30 -11.40
CA ARG A 223 -2.11 -10.05 -11.35
C ARG A 223 -2.98 -8.83 -11.68
N THR A 224 -3.83 -8.94 -12.70
CA THR A 224 -4.72 -7.84 -13.12
C THR A 224 -5.78 -7.55 -12.06
N ALA A 225 -6.41 -8.61 -11.52
CA ALA A 225 -7.42 -8.48 -10.48
C ALA A 225 -6.85 -7.85 -9.20
N LEU A 226 -5.69 -8.31 -8.74
CA LEU A 226 -5.03 -7.78 -7.53
C LEU A 226 -4.61 -6.32 -7.68
N ARG A 227 -4.16 -5.91 -8.87
CA ARG A 227 -3.86 -4.50 -9.19
C ARG A 227 -5.10 -3.63 -9.05
N GLN A 228 -6.17 -3.98 -9.76
CA GLN A 228 -7.44 -3.24 -9.74
C GLN A 228 -8.03 -3.16 -8.34
N TYR A 229 -8.02 -4.28 -7.62
CA TYR A 229 -8.49 -4.34 -6.24
C TYR A 229 -7.70 -3.40 -5.33
N SER A 230 -6.36 -3.48 -5.38
CA SER A 230 -5.49 -2.70 -4.49
C SER A 230 -5.59 -1.20 -4.76
N HIS A 231 -5.70 -0.83 -6.04
CA HIS A 231 -5.99 0.54 -6.45
C HIS A 231 -7.32 1.01 -5.87
N ALA A 232 -8.42 0.28 -6.13
CA ALA A 232 -9.76 0.66 -5.70
C ALA A 232 -9.89 0.72 -4.16
N MET A 233 -9.27 -0.22 -3.44
CA MET A 233 -9.27 -0.25 -1.98
C MET A 233 -8.56 0.97 -1.40
N MET A 234 -7.37 1.31 -1.93
CA MET A 234 -6.63 2.49 -1.47
C MET A 234 -7.40 3.78 -1.76
N THR A 235 -7.96 3.92 -2.97
CA THR A 235 -8.82 5.07 -3.31
C THR A 235 -10.00 5.19 -2.35
N ALA A 236 -10.71 4.09 -2.07
CA ALA A 236 -11.85 4.10 -1.16
C ALA A 236 -11.46 4.50 0.27
N LEU A 237 -10.35 3.97 0.81
CA LEU A 237 -9.87 4.30 2.15
C LEU A 237 -9.39 5.74 2.25
N ALA A 238 -8.73 6.25 1.22
CA ALA A 238 -8.27 7.63 1.19
C ALA A 238 -9.45 8.62 1.17
N THR A 239 -10.51 8.33 0.41
CA THR A 239 -11.76 9.11 0.43
C THR A 239 -12.44 9.09 1.80
N GLN A 240 -12.44 7.96 2.50
CA GLN A 240 -13.02 7.85 3.85
C GLN A 240 -12.18 8.57 4.91
N SER A 241 -10.86 8.49 4.83
CA SER A 241 -9.96 9.18 5.77
C SER A 241 -10.14 10.71 5.72
N SER A 242 -10.56 11.25 4.58
CA SER A 242 -10.89 12.68 4.45
C SER A 242 -12.19 13.08 5.17
N ALA A 243 -13.04 12.12 5.55
CA ALA A 243 -14.36 12.37 6.12
C ALA A 243 -14.43 12.17 7.66
N THR A 244 -13.49 11.43 8.26
CA THR A 244 -13.53 11.05 9.68
C THR A 244 -12.22 11.41 10.38
N SER A 245 -12.25 12.18 11.48
CA SER A 245 -11.03 12.74 12.07
C SER A 245 -10.37 11.91 13.19
N ASP A 246 -10.92 10.75 13.59
CA ASP A 246 -10.53 10.11 14.86
C ASP A 246 -9.80 8.76 14.74
N ASP A 247 -9.83 8.10 13.57
CA ASP A 247 -9.06 6.86 13.31
C ASP A 247 -8.48 6.88 11.90
N ASP A 248 -7.21 6.49 11.75
CA ASP A 248 -6.58 6.27 10.44
C ASP A 248 -7.08 4.92 9.86
N PRO A 249 -7.97 4.95 8.86
CA PRO A 249 -8.55 3.74 8.30
C PRO A 249 -7.50 2.91 7.54
N GLN A 250 -6.45 3.55 7.02
CA GLN A 250 -5.38 2.85 6.28
C GLN A 250 -4.49 2.06 7.22
N ALA A 251 -4.07 2.66 8.34
CA ALA A 251 -3.31 1.93 9.37
C ALA A 251 -4.14 0.78 9.97
N SER A 252 -5.44 0.97 10.15
CA SER A 252 -6.34 -0.09 10.63
C SER A 252 -6.46 -1.23 9.61
N ALA A 253 -6.65 -0.91 8.32
CA ALA A 253 -6.67 -1.90 7.25
C ALA A 253 -5.34 -2.65 7.13
N ALA A 254 -4.20 -1.95 7.22
CA ALA A 254 -2.87 -2.55 7.21
C ALA A 254 -2.72 -3.58 8.34
N ARG A 255 -3.13 -3.25 9.57
CA ARG A 255 -3.08 -4.18 10.71
C ARG A 255 -3.97 -5.41 10.51
N VAL A 256 -5.17 -5.24 9.96
CA VAL A 256 -6.09 -6.35 9.67
C VAL A 256 -5.51 -7.28 8.61
N LEU A 257 -4.90 -6.73 7.57
CA LEU A 257 -4.29 -7.51 6.49
C LEU A 257 -2.97 -8.17 6.89
N PHE A 258 -2.20 -7.54 7.78
CA PHE A 258 -0.88 -7.99 8.22
C PHE A 258 -0.92 -8.97 9.40
N ASP A 259 -2.09 -9.24 10.00
CA ASP A 259 -2.23 -10.00 11.25
C ASP A 259 -1.30 -11.24 11.32
N PRO A 260 -0.22 -11.19 12.13
CA PRO A 260 0.80 -12.23 12.19
C PRO A 260 0.27 -13.52 12.84
N THR A 261 -0.85 -13.45 13.57
CA THR A 261 -1.48 -14.65 14.16
C THR A 261 -2.23 -15.47 13.11
N CYS A 262 -2.67 -14.83 12.03
CA CYS A 262 -3.31 -15.50 10.89
C CYS A 262 -2.30 -16.13 9.93
N GLN A 263 -0.99 -15.88 10.08
CA GLN A 263 0.00 -16.38 9.13
C GLN A 263 0.12 -17.92 9.15
N HIS A 264 -0.18 -18.63 10.26
CA HIS A 264 -0.04 -20.10 10.36
C HIS A 264 -1.14 -20.84 11.17
N ALA A 265 -2.27 -20.21 11.48
CA ALA A 265 -3.35 -20.88 12.22
C ALA A 265 -4.20 -21.75 11.29
N VAL A 266 -3.94 -23.07 11.27
CA VAL A 266 -4.94 -24.05 10.82
C VAL A 266 -6.09 -23.99 11.82
N VAL A 267 -7.13 -23.22 11.49
CA VAL A 267 -8.36 -23.15 12.30
C VAL A 267 -9.00 -24.53 12.32
N THR A 268 -9.11 -25.13 13.50
CA THR A 268 -9.78 -26.42 13.66
C THR A 268 -11.29 -26.23 13.79
N ASP A 269 -12.08 -27.14 13.23
CA ASP A 269 -13.56 -27.14 13.21
C ASP A 269 -14.24 -26.92 14.57
N ALA A 270 -13.52 -27.12 15.68
CA ALA A 270 -14.03 -26.97 17.04
C ALA A 270 -14.28 -25.51 17.46
N GLU A 271 -13.57 -24.54 16.88
CA GLU A 271 -13.69 -23.12 17.26
C GLU A 271 -14.84 -22.39 16.51
N LEU A 272 -15.35 -22.98 15.42
CA LEU A 272 -16.52 -22.51 14.67
C LEU A 272 -17.86 -22.72 15.41
N ALA A 273 -17.88 -23.49 16.50
CA ALA A 273 -19.11 -23.91 17.18
C ALA A 273 -19.70 -22.88 18.16
N TYR A 274 -19.09 -21.69 18.32
CA TYR A 274 -19.51 -20.69 19.32
C TYR A 274 -20.05 -19.39 18.70
N ALA A 275 -20.91 -19.50 17.68
CA ALA A 275 -21.64 -18.34 17.15
C ALA A 275 -22.87 -18.03 18.02
N THR A 276 -22.99 -16.79 18.52
CA THR A 276 -24.16 -16.37 19.32
C THR A 276 -25.42 -16.24 18.44
N PRO A 277 -26.65 -16.47 18.96
CA PRO A 277 -27.90 -16.45 18.17
C PRO A 277 -28.21 -15.11 17.48
N ALA A 278 -27.57 -14.02 17.91
CA ALA A 278 -27.64 -12.72 17.27
C ALA A 278 -26.76 -12.64 16.02
N VAL A 279 -25.57 -13.25 16.07
CA VAL A 279 -24.69 -13.45 14.93
C VAL A 279 -25.35 -14.41 13.94
N GLU A 280 -25.96 -15.49 14.40
CA GLU A 280 -26.70 -16.42 13.54
C GLU A 280 -27.85 -15.73 12.79
N ARG A 281 -28.66 -14.90 13.46
CA ARG A 281 -29.71 -14.09 12.80
C ARG A 281 -29.16 -13.03 11.86
N SER A 282 -28.00 -12.46 12.17
CA SER A 282 -27.32 -11.50 11.31
C SER A 282 -26.73 -12.17 10.08
N LEU A 283 -26.16 -13.36 10.24
CA LEU A 283 -25.62 -14.21 9.19
C LEU A 283 -26.74 -14.76 8.31
N GLU A 284 -27.88 -15.14 8.89
CA GLU A 284 -29.04 -15.59 8.12
C GLU A 284 -29.61 -14.46 7.25
N ARG A 285 -29.71 -13.25 7.80
CA ARG A 285 -30.16 -12.08 7.05
C ARG A 285 -29.15 -11.66 5.98
N ALA A 286 -27.85 -11.77 6.27
CA ALA A 286 -26.78 -11.54 5.30
C ALA A 286 -26.75 -12.64 4.23
N ARG A 287 -27.04 -13.89 4.60
CA ARG A 287 -27.16 -15.03 3.70
C ARG A 287 -28.33 -14.85 2.74
N THR A 288 -29.50 -14.45 3.22
CA THR A 288 -30.64 -14.15 2.32
C THR A 288 -30.34 -13.00 1.36
N ALA A 289 -29.61 -11.97 1.82
CA ALA A 289 -29.21 -10.84 0.97
C ALA A 289 -28.13 -11.24 -0.06
N LEU A 290 -27.21 -12.12 0.32
CA LEU A 290 -26.19 -12.67 -0.56
C LEU A 290 -26.75 -13.73 -1.51
N GLU A 291 -27.74 -14.54 -1.12
CA GLU A 291 -28.47 -15.45 -2.02
C GLU A 291 -29.22 -14.65 -3.08
N ALA A 292 -29.77 -13.49 -2.74
CA ALA A 292 -30.37 -12.56 -3.72
C ALA A 292 -29.35 -11.91 -4.68
N LEU A 293 -28.07 -11.86 -4.32
CA LEU A 293 -26.96 -11.34 -5.15
C LEU A 293 -26.21 -12.47 -5.89
N ALA A 294 -26.17 -13.67 -5.34
CA ALA A 294 -25.51 -14.87 -5.87
C ALA A 294 -26.40 -15.62 -6.87
N ASP A 295 -27.73 -15.44 -6.80
CA ASP A 295 -28.64 -15.75 -7.92
C ASP A 295 -28.25 -14.96 -9.21
N ASP A 296 -27.42 -13.92 -9.09
CA ASP A 296 -26.84 -13.14 -10.20
C ASP A 296 -25.35 -13.46 -10.49
N ALA A 297 -24.65 -14.18 -9.62
CA ALA A 297 -23.23 -14.50 -9.79
C ALA A 297 -22.85 -15.78 -9.02
N ALA A 298 -23.01 -16.92 -9.67
CA ALA A 298 -22.78 -18.23 -9.07
C ALA A 298 -21.28 -18.52 -8.83
N GLY A 299 -20.85 -18.28 -7.59
CA GLY A 299 -20.17 -19.26 -6.72
C GLY A 299 -18.63 -19.33 -6.72
N THR A 300 -18.00 -19.13 -5.55
CA THR A 300 -17.16 -20.16 -4.86
C THR A 300 -16.62 -19.71 -3.48
N ASP A 301 -16.69 -20.68 -2.56
CA ASP A 301 -15.86 -21.04 -1.38
C ASP A 301 -15.16 -19.98 -0.48
N VAL A 302 -15.50 -20.02 0.82
CA VAL A 302 -15.28 -18.96 1.83
C VAL A 302 -14.06 -19.21 2.74
N SER A 303 -13.14 -20.08 2.33
CA SER A 303 -11.93 -20.42 3.12
C SER A 303 -10.62 -19.92 2.52
N SER A 304 -10.70 -19.11 1.46
CA SER A 304 -9.55 -18.58 0.72
C SER A 304 -9.09 -17.22 1.29
N PRO A 305 -7.86 -16.76 0.99
CA PRO A 305 -7.42 -15.39 1.23
C PRO A 305 -8.37 -14.32 0.65
N LEU A 306 -9.19 -14.68 -0.35
CA LEU A 306 -10.29 -13.85 -0.85
C LEU A 306 -11.38 -13.60 0.22
N GLY A 307 -11.68 -14.59 1.08
CA GLY A 307 -12.59 -14.41 2.23
C GLY A 307 -12.01 -13.57 3.38
N ARG A 308 -10.68 -13.40 3.44
CA ARG A 308 -10.02 -12.38 4.29
C ARG A 308 -10.13 -10.99 3.66
N LEU A 309 -9.92 -10.91 2.35
CA LEU A 309 -10.05 -9.71 1.51
C LEU A 309 -11.47 -9.09 1.62
N GLU A 310 -12.50 -9.93 1.54
CA GLU A 310 -13.91 -9.53 1.70
C GLU A 310 -14.25 -9.04 3.12
N ARG A 311 -13.49 -9.47 4.12
CA ARG A 311 -13.66 -9.04 5.52
C ARG A 311 -13.05 -7.66 5.77
N ALA A 312 -11.91 -7.37 5.13
CA ALA A 312 -11.21 -6.07 5.25
C ALA A 312 -11.97 -4.91 4.59
N THR A 313 -12.90 -5.19 3.66
CA THR A 313 -13.69 -4.18 2.94
C THR A 313 -15.03 -3.83 3.61
N ARG A 314 -15.42 -4.50 4.70
CA ARG A 314 -16.63 -4.15 5.47
C ARG A 314 -16.32 -3.06 6.50
N VAL A 315 -16.38 -1.80 6.05
CA VAL A 315 -16.38 -0.63 6.95
C VAL A 315 -17.75 -0.53 7.64
N PRO A 316 -17.83 -0.35 8.97
CA PRO A 316 -19.09 -0.18 9.68
C PRO A 316 -19.64 1.24 9.45
N PHE A 317 -20.77 1.36 8.74
CA PHE A 317 -21.59 2.57 8.80
C PHE A 317 -22.51 2.51 10.01
N HIS A 318 -22.18 3.21 11.10
CA HIS A 318 -23.09 3.67 12.16
C HIS A 318 -22.38 4.81 12.91
N ARG A 319 -22.97 5.95 13.31
CA ARG A 319 -24.35 6.47 13.49
C ARG A 319 -24.24 8.01 13.48
N GLU A 320 -25.25 8.81 13.14
CA GLU A 320 -26.54 9.00 13.84
C GLU A 320 -27.77 8.98 12.93
#